data_AF-A0A945PF46-F1
#
_entry.id   AF-A0A945PF46-F1
#
_cell.length_a   1.000
_cell.length_b   1.000
_cell.length_c   1.000
_cell.angle_alpha   90.00
_cell.angle_beta   90.00
_cell.angle_gamma   90.00
#
_symmetry.space_group_name_H-M   'P 1'
#
loop_
_entity.id
_entity.type
_entity.pdbx_description
1 polymer ?
#
loop_
_entity_poly.entity_id
_entity_poly.type
_entity_poly.pdbx_seq_one_letter_code
_entity_poly.pdbx_strand_id
1 'polypeptide(L)'
;MLCTKFDRISRSVRDFLDFQETLKESGVAFVSMGEQWDTTTPMGEFALLLFLGVAQLERKQISARTSEKAEWRASKGLKNGGQILGYDVDPENPGVPIVNDSEREIVHLVFKIYLEIDSYRQTAETLNQRGYRTKSYVSRRGSARGGKPFTDTAISRILTNPFYIGKIRHNDALHDGQHEPIVPAEFWERVQRVIDNKGGVRNRQQNLHLFRLQGLVRCGECGSYMSPYYGYGRGRKPYFYYQCTKRQHQSGCAMANVPAQPLEDVIVRRLNQLSKQDRTIERLVKEAMTSTTELTANLEHRRANLQAQRAQVQAKIDALVESIADRRKTGKSIGKRLVELEEQAEQIDNEILNLDMEIETIKEKAVNADTLSASLTTFNDLYQ
;
A
#
# COMPACT_ATOMS: atom_id res chain seq x y z
N MET A 1 -28.46 -0.65 32.24
CA MET A 1 -28.57 -0.89 30.78
C MET A 1 -28.98 -2.33 30.52
N LEU A 2 -29.88 -2.55 29.57
CA LEU A 2 -30.38 -3.87 29.19
C LEU A 2 -29.94 -4.20 27.76
N CYS A 3 -29.48 -5.43 27.52
CA CYS A 3 -29.17 -5.93 26.19
C CYS A 3 -29.79 -7.31 25.95
N THR A 4 -30.05 -7.66 24.70
CA THR A 4 -30.62 -8.98 24.37
C THR A 4 -29.59 -10.10 24.34
N LYS A 5 -28.34 -9.81 23.91
CA LYS A 5 -27.18 -10.73 23.90
C LYS A 5 -25.87 -9.95 23.94
N PHE A 6 -24.85 -10.50 24.59
CA PHE A 6 -23.54 -9.85 24.76
C PHE A 6 -22.78 -9.60 23.44
N ASP A 7 -22.88 -10.51 22.47
CA ASP A 7 -22.21 -10.41 21.17
C ASP A 7 -22.66 -9.22 20.30
N ARG A 8 -23.78 -8.58 20.68
CA ARG A 8 -24.32 -7.38 20.02
C ARG A 8 -23.77 -6.07 20.56
N ILE A 9 -23.13 -6.07 21.74
CA ILE A 9 -22.56 -4.87 22.36
C ILE A 9 -21.10 -4.71 22.00
N SER A 10 -20.32 -5.79 22.08
CA SER A 10 -18.90 -5.71 21.74
C SER A 10 -18.39 -6.98 21.08
N ARG A 11 -17.56 -6.78 20.06
CA ARG A 11 -16.83 -7.84 19.35
C ARG A 11 -15.41 -8.04 19.90
N SER A 12 -15.02 -7.25 20.90
CA SER A 12 -13.70 -7.20 21.51
C SER A 12 -13.83 -7.32 23.02
N VAL A 13 -13.03 -8.20 23.64
CA VAL A 13 -13.01 -8.37 25.09
C VAL A 13 -12.54 -7.09 25.78
N ARG A 14 -11.58 -6.39 25.16
CA ARG A 14 -11.04 -5.10 25.65
C ARG A 14 -12.12 -4.03 25.64
N ASP A 15 -12.75 -3.80 24.48
CA ASP A 15 -13.80 -2.79 24.34
C ASP A 15 -14.99 -3.06 25.27
N PHE A 16 -15.26 -4.33 25.57
CA PHE A 16 -16.30 -4.69 26.54
C PHE A 16 -15.89 -4.37 27.98
N LEU A 17 -14.64 -4.64 28.36
CA LEU A 17 -14.12 -4.29 29.69
C LEU A 17 -14.11 -2.78 29.91
N ASP A 18 -13.62 -2.01 28.93
CA ASP A 18 -13.60 -0.54 28.97
C ASP A 18 -15.04 0.01 29.08
N PHE A 19 -15.97 -0.60 28.35
CA PHE A 19 -17.39 -0.26 28.40
C PHE A 19 -18.01 -0.57 29.78
N GLN A 20 -17.68 -1.71 30.37
CA GLN A 20 -18.16 -2.08 31.70
C GLN A 20 -17.59 -1.15 32.78
N GLU A 21 -16.32 -0.76 32.67
CA GLU A 21 -15.67 0.18 33.57
C GLU A 21 -16.35 1.56 33.51
N THR A 22 -16.65 2.05 32.30
CA THR A 22 -17.42 3.29 32.09
C THR A 22 -18.81 3.24 32.74
N LEU A 23 -19.50 2.10 32.65
CA LEU A 23 -20.81 1.91 33.29
C LEU A 23 -20.71 1.85 34.81
N LYS A 24 -19.67 1.19 35.37
CA LYS A 24 -19.39 1.13 36.80
C LYS A 24 -19.10 2.53 37.36
N GLU A 25 -18.26 3.32 36.69
CA GLU A 25 -17.96 4.72 37.06
C GLU A 25 -19.21 5.60 37.06
N SER A 26 -20.14 5.32 36.14
CA SER A 26 -21.42 6.03 36.03
C SER A 26 -22.50 5.52 37.01
N GLY A 27 -22.20 4.51 37.84
CA GLY A 27 -23.17 3.90 38.76
C GLY A 27 -24.30 3.13 38.07
N VAL A 28 -24.11 2.72 36.81
CA VAL A 28 -25.13 2.04 35.99
C VAL A 28 -24.86 0.54 35.95
N ALA A 29 -25.82 -0.26 36.41
CA ALA A 29 -25.74 -1.72 36.31
C ALA A 29 -25.96 -2.21 34.85
N PHE A 30 -25.24 -3.26 34.46
CA PHE A 30 -25.35 -3.89 33.16
C PHE A 30 -25.97 -5.30 33.28
N VAL A 31 -27.04 -5.58 32.54
CA VAL A 31 -27.75 -6.88 32.56
C VAL A 31 -28.05 -7.36 31.14
N SER A 32 -27.73 -8.62 30.84
CA SER A 32 -28.16 -9.31 29.61
C SER A 32 -29.45 -10.09 29.86
N MET A 33 -30.41 -9.97 28.95
CA MET A 33 -31.70 -10.66 28.99
C MET A 33 -31.60 -12.12 28.51
N GLY A 34 -30.71 -12.39 27.55
CA GLY A 34 -30.59 -13.70 26.90
C GLY A 34 -29.72 -14.69 27.66
N GLU A 35 -28.77 -14.18 28.45
CA GLU A 35 -27.90 -15.00 29.28
C GLU A 35 -28.02 -14.50 30.74
N GLN A 36 -28.53 -15.33 31.65
CA GLN A 36 -28.78 -14.99 33.06
C GLN A 36 -27.48 -14.81 33.88
N TRP A 37 -26.61 -13.88 33.48
CA TRP A 37 -25.37 -13.57 34.18
C TRP A 37 -25.47 -12.20 34.81
N ASP A 38 -25.50 -12.17 36.14
CA ASP A 38 -25.39 -10.95 36.90
C ASP A 38 -23.93 -10.49 36.95
N THR A 39 -23.59 -9.53 36.09
CA THR A 39 -22.24 -8.95 35.98
C THR A 39 -21.88 -8.01 37.14
N THR A 40 -22.79 -7.81 38.10
CA THR A 40 -22.50 -7.09 39.34
C THR A 40 -21.82 -7.98 40.39
N THR A 41 -21.78 -9.30 40.17
CA THR A 41 -21.09 -10.26 41.04
C THR A 41 -19.72 -10.65 40.46
N PRO A 42 -18.70 -10.93 41.31
CA PRO A 42 -17.39 -11.39 40.83
C PRO A 42 -17.46 -12.69 40.01
N MET A 43 -18.41 -13.57 40.31
CA MET A 43 -18.62 -14.83 39.58
C MET A 43 -19.26 -14.60 38.20
N GLY A 44 -20.26 -13.73 38.11
CA GLY A 44 -20.87 -13.37 36.82
C GLY A 44 -19.90 -12.60 35.92
N GLU A 45 -19.09 -11.71 36.49
CA GLU A 45 -18.01 -11.02 35.76
C GLU A 45 -16.94 -12.00 35.24
N PHE A 46 -16.56 -13.01 36.05
CA PHE A 46 -15.64 -14.05 35.60
C PHE A 46 -16.21 -14.91 34.47
N ALA A 47 -17.43 -15.42 34.64
CA ALA A 47 -18.06 -16.28 33.64
C ALA A 47 -18.19 -15.55 32.30
N LEU A 48 -18.57 -14.27 32.33
CA LEU A 48 -18.65 -13.45 31.13
C LEU A 48 -17.30 -13.31 30.41
N LEU A 49 -16.21 -13.05 31.14
CA LEU A 49 -14.86 -12.98 30.55
C LEU A 49 -14.46 -14.29 29.87
N LEU A 50 -14.81 -15.44 30.48
CA LEU A 50 -14.58 -16.75 29.90
C LEU A 50 -15.38 -16.92 28.58
N PHE A 51 -16.67 -16.58 28.58
CA PHE A 51 -17.51 -16.65 27.37
C PHE A 51 -17.01 -15.74 26.24
N LEU A 52 -16.62 -14.51 26.56
CA LEU A 52 -16.07 -13.57 25.59
C LEU A 52 -14.75 -14.08 24.99
N GLY A 53 -13.89 -14.68 25.81
CA GLY A 53 -12.67 -15.34 25.36
C GLY A 53 -12.95 -16.52 24.42
N VAL A 54 -13.91 -17.38 24.76
CA VAL A 54 -14.35 -18.50 23.90
C VAL A 54 -14.92 -17.97 22.57
N ALA A 55 -15.79 -16.96 22.61
CA ALA A 55 -16.35 -16.36 21.39
C ALA A 55 -15.29 -15.71 20.50
N GLN A 56 -14.26 -15.08 21.08
CA GLN A 56 -13.13 -14.54 20.32
C GLN A 56 -12.28 -15.66 19.70
N LEU A 57 -12.01 -16.73 20.45
CA LEU A 57 -11.31 -17.91 19.96
C LEU A 57 -12.05 -18.55 18.79
N GLU A 58 -13.36 -18.78 18.91
CA GLU A 58 -14.20 -19.33 17.84
C GLU A 58 -14.14 -18.46 16.59
N ARG A 59 -14.23 -17.14 16.72
CA ARG A 59 -14.09 -16.21 15.59
C ARG A 59 -12.73 -16.33 14.92
N LYS A 60 -11.63 -16.36 15.69
CA LYS A 60 -10.27 -16.55 15.15
C LYS A 60 -10.15 -17.90 14.45
N GLN A 61 -10.69 -18.98 15.02
CA GLN A 61 -10.69 -20.30 14.39
C GLN A 61 -11.53 -20.36 13.10
N ILE A 62 -12.70 -19.70 13.06
CA ILE A 62 -13.52 -19.62 11.85
C ILE A 62 -12.78 -18.82 10.77
N SER A 63 -12.12 -17.72 11.15
CA SER A 63 -11.31 -16.92 10.23
C SER A 63 -10.16 -17.75 9.66
N ALA A 64 -9.40 -18.43 10.52
CA ALA A 64 -8.29 -19.30 10.12
C ALA A 64 -8.76 -20.40 9.16
N ARG A 65 -9.81 -21.16 9.54
CA ARG A 65 -10.39 -22.21 8.68
C ARG A 65 -10.92 -21.66 7.35
N THR A 66 -11.48 -20.45 7.35
CA THR A 66 -11.99 -19.82 6.13
C THR A 66 -10.84 -19.40 5.22
N SER A 67 -9.76 -18.87 5.79
CA SER A 67 -8.54 -18.54 5.07
C SER A 67 -7.89 -19.79 4.47
N GLU A 68 -7.73 -20.85 5.26
CA GLU A 68 -7.22 -22.15 4.79
C GLU A 68 -8.08 -22.72 3.66
N LYS A 69 -9.41 -22.63 3.77
CA LYS A 69 -10.31 -23.05 2.68
C LYS A 69 -10.16 -22.18 1.44
N ALA A 70 -9.97 -20.88 1.59
CA ALA A 70 -9.76 -19.98 0.46
C ALA A 70 -8.44 -20.29 -0.25
N GLU A 71 -7.38 -20.51 0.51
CA GLU A 71 -6.06 -20.93 0.01
C GLU A 71 -6.15 -22.29 -0.70
N TRP A 72 -6.79 -23.28 -0.07
CA TRP A 72 -7.02 -24.59 -0.67
C TRP A 72 -7.84 -24.51 -1.97
N ARG A 73 -8.87 -23.67 -2.02
CA ARG A 73 -9.66 -23.46 -3.24
C ARG A 73 -8.82 -22.82 -4.34
N ALA A 74 -8.05 -21.78 -4.01
CA ALA A 74 -7.17 -21.11 -4.96
C ALA A 74 -6.11 -22.06 -5.50
N SER A 75 -5.48 -22.89 -4.65
CA SER A 75 -4.49 -23.88 -5.07
C SER A 75 -5.08 -25.03 -5.91
N LYS A 76 -6.39 -25.27 -5.81
CA LYS A 76 -7.15 -26.15 -6.71
C LYS A 76 -7.65 -25.45 -7.97
N GLY A 77 -7.32 -24.17 -8.18
CA GLY A 77 -7.77 -23.40 -9.36
C GLY A 77 -9.24 -23.00 -9.31
N LEU A 78 -9.85 -22.96 -8.12
CA LEU A 78 -11.23 -22.54 -7.89
C LEU A 78 -11.29 -21.08 -7.41
N LYS A 79 -12.23 -20.31 -7.95
CA LYS A 79 -12.44 -18.91 -7.57
C LYS A 79 -13.09 -18.76 -6.18
N ASN A 80 -12.60 -17.78 -5.42
CA ASN A 80 -13.04 -17.46 -4.05
C ASN A 80 -14.19 -16.41 -3.99
N GLY A 81 -15.12 -16.46 -4.95
CA GLY A 81 -16.27 -15.55 -5.01
C GLY A 81 -16.01 -14.27 -5.80
N GLY A 82 -16.86 -13.24 -5.61
CA GLY A 82 -16.83 -11.98 -6.37
C GLY A 82 -17.39 -12.09 -7.80
N GLN A 83 -17.44 -10.97 -8.51
CA GLN A 83 -17.93 -10.89 -9.90
C GLN A 83 -16.83 -10.28 -10.78
N ILE A 84 -16.60 -10.86 -11.95
CA ILE A 84 -15.55 -10.44 -12.89
C ILE A 84 -16.21 -10.21 -14.24
N LEU A 85 -16.00 -9.03 -14.83
CA LEU A 85 -16.48 -8.72 -16.19
C LEU A 85 -15.89 -9.73 -17.18
N GLY A 86 -16.72 -10.32 -18.03
CA GLY A 86 -16.34 -11.37 -18.98
C GLY A 86 -16.75 -12.77 -18.53
N TYR A 87 -17.24 -12.93 -17.29
CA TYR A 87 -17.59 -14.23 -16.72
C TYR A 87 -18.89 -14.17 -15.94
N ASP A 88 -19.69 -15.24 -16.07
CA ASP A 88 -20.87 -15.48 -15.26
C ASP A 88 -20.63 -16.62 -14.26
N VAL A 89 -21.39 -16.60 -13.17
CA VAL A 89 -21.32 -17.65 -12.15
C VAL A 89 -22.05 -18.88 -12.68
N ASP A 90 -21.34 -20.00 -12.78
CA ASP A 90 -21.97 -21.29 -13.05
C ASP A 90 -22.85 -21.69 -11.85
N PRO A 91 -24.16 -21.94 -12.05
CA PRO A 91 -25.06 -22.42 -11.00
C PRO A 91 -24.62 -23.77 -10.41
N GLU A 92 -24.06 -24.66 -11.23
CA GLU A 92 -23.66 -26.03 -10.84
C GLU A 92 -22.27 -26.03 -10.19
N ASN A 93 -21.35 -25.22 -10.72
CA ASN A 93 -19.99 -25.09 -10.18
C ASN A 93 -19.56 -23.63 -9.98
N PRO A 94 -20.00 -22.94 -8.91
CA PRO A 94 -19.66 -21.54 -8.67
C PRO A 94 -18.16 -21.25 -8.54
N GLY A 95 -17.33 -22.28 -8.36
CA GLY A 95 -15.86 -22.18 -8.32
C GLY A 95 -15.22 -22.02 -9.70
N VAL A 96 -15.90 -22.39 -10.78
CA VAL A 96 -15.42 -22.33 -12.17
C VAL A 96 -16.40 -21.50 -12.99
N PRO A 97 -16.18 -20.17 -13.10
CA PRO A 97 -17.07 -19.31 -13.88
C PRO A 97 -17.08 -19.66 -15.36
N ILE A 98 -18.24 -19.47 -16.00
CA ILE A 98 -18.43 -19.66 -17.45
C ILE A 98 -18.18 -18.33 -18.15
N VAL A 99 -17.65 -18.37 -19.36
CA VAL A 99 -17.42 -17.15 -20.14
C VAL A 99 -18.75 -16.56 -20.61
N ASN A 100 -18.89 -15.25 -20.45
CA ASN A 100 -19.97 -14.47 -21.06
C ASN A 100 -19.45 -13.80 -22.33
N ASP A 101 -19.92 -14.24 -23.49
CA ASP A 101 -19.41 -13.77 -24.79
C ASP A 101 -19.59 -12.27 -25.02
N SER A 102 -20.74 -11.70 -24.63
CA SER A 102 -20.99 -10.26 -24.78
C SER A 102 -20.04 -9.44 -23.90
N GLU A 103 -19.76 -9.89 -22.67
CA GLU A 103 -18.79 -9.21 -21.80
C GLU A 103 -17.34 -9.50 -22.20
N ARG A 104 -17.05 -10.66 -22.79
CA ARG A 104 -15.74 -11.06 -23.34
C ARG A 104 -15.26 -10.04 -24.36
N GLU A 105 -16.15 -9.63 -25.27
CA GLU A 105 -15.88 -8.59 -26.26
C GLU A 105 -15.54 -7.24 -25.62
N ILE A 106 -16.23 -6.87 -24.54
CA ILE A 106 -15.94 -5.63 -23.80
C ILE A 106 -14.53 -5.70 -23.22
N VAL A 107 -14.13 -6.83 -22.62
CA VAL A 107 -12.78 -7.02 -22.07
C VAL A 107 -11.74 -6.90 -23.19
N HIS A 108 -11.93 -7.57 -24.32
CA HIS A 108 -11.03 -7.43 -25.48
C HIS A 108 -10.91 -5.98 -25.95
N LEU A 109 -12.04 -5.26 -25.99
CA LEU A 109 -12.07 -3.87 -26.37
C LEU A 109 -11.29 -2.99 -25.38
N VAL A 110 -11.37 -3.27 -24.07
CA VAL A 110 -10.56 -2.57 -23.06
C VAL A 110 -9.06 -2.72 -23.35
N PHE A 111 -8.60 -3.96 -23.57
CA PHE A 111 -7.19 -4.24 -23.86
C PHE A 111 -6.74 -3.58 -25.17
N LYS A 112 -7.56 -3.66 -26.22
CA LYS A 112 -7.27 -3.07 -27.53
C LYS A 112 -7.16 -1.54 -27.45
N ILE A 113 -8.17 -0.87 -26.90
CA ILE A 113 -8.19 0.59 -26.75
C ILE A 113 -7.00 1.04 -25.88
N TYR A 114 -6.67 0.28 -24.83
CA TYR A 114 -5.51 0.61 -24.00
C TYR A 114 -4.20 0.50 -24.78
N LEU A 115 -4.00 -0.49 -25.64
CA LEU A 115 -2.78 -0.57 -26.46
C LEU A 115 -2.67 0.57 -27.48
N GLU A 116 -3.79 1.09 -27.97
CA GLU A 116 -3.82 2.21 -28.91
C GLU A 116 -3.56 3.56 -28.23
N ILE A 117 -4.24 3.81 -27.12
CA ILE A 117 -4.24 5.12 -26.43
C ILE A 117 -3.15 5.17 -25.35
N ASP A 118 -2.94 4.06 -24.67
CA ASP A 118 -2.02 3.84 -23.55
C ASP A 118 -2.21 4.91 -22.44
N SER A 119 -3.46 5.02 -21.97
CA SER A 119 -3.87 5.86 -20.83
C SER A 119 -5.15 5.32 -20.21
N TYR A 120 -5.11 4.92 -18.93
CA TYR A 120 -6.28 4.35 -18.25
C TYR A 120 -7.50 5.26 -18.27
N ARG A 121 -7.30 6.57 -18.04
CA ARG A 121 -8.37 7.56 -18.02
C ARG A 121 -9.01 7.71 -19.39
N GLN A 122 -8.21 7.86 -20.44
CA GLN A 122 -8.74 8.05 -21.79
C GLN A 122 -9.40 6.76 -22.32
N THR A 123 -8.86 5.58 -21.98
CA THR A 123 -9.51 4.29 -22.25
C THR A 123 -10.89 4.23 -21.59
N ALA A 124 -11.01 4.63 -20.32
CA ALA A 124 -12.29 4.68 -19.61
C ALA A 124 -13.27 5.67 -20.27
N GLU A 125 -12.82 6.88 -20.62
CA GLU A 125 -13.62 7.90 -21.32
C GLU A 125 -14.12 7.39 -22.67
N THR A 126 -13.25 6.76 -23.48
CA THR A 126 -13.63 6.20 -24.79
C THR A 126 -14.66 5.08 -24.65
N LEU A 127 -14.48 4.15 -23.70
CA LEU A 127 -15.46 3.10 -23.43
C LEU A 127 -16.81 3.67 -22.98
N ASN A 128 -16.78 4.66 -22.10
CA ASN A 128 -18.00 5.28 -21.59
C ASN A 128 -18.77 6.05 -22.67
N GLN A 129 -18.06 6.77 -23.55
CA GLN A 129 -18.63 7.48 -24.71
C GLN A 129 -19.29 6.51 -25.69
N ARG A 130 -18.73 5.31 -25.86
CA ARG A 130 -19.31 4.23 -26.67
C ARG A 130 -20.46 3.49 -25.97
N GLY A 131 -20.84 3.89 -24.76
CA GLY A 131 -21.97 3.31 -24.02
C GLY A 131 -21.63 2.08 -23.17
N TYR A 132 -20.38 1.59 -23.17
CA TYR A 132 -19.99 0.45 -22.34
C TYR A 132 -19.94 0.80 -20.86
N ARG A 133 -20.29 -0.15 -19.99
CA ARG A 133 -20.36 0.01 -18.53
C ARG A 133 -19.74 -1.20 -17.84
N THR A 134 -19.42 -1.04 -16.55
CA THR A 134 -18.94 -2.15 -15.71
C THR A 134 -20.02 -3.23 -15.58
N LYS A 135 -19.61 -4.49 -15.33
CA LYS A 135 -20.53 -5.64 -15.13
C LYS A 135 -21.69 -5.27 -14.21
N SER A 136 -22.91 -5.63 -14.63
CA SER A 136 -24.13 -5.48 -13.84
C SER A 136 -24.58 -6.85 -13.35
N TYR A 137 -25.00 -6.95 -12.09
CA TYR A 137 -25.45 -8.21 -11.51
C TYR A 137 -26.40 -7.99 -10.32
N VAL A 138 -27.22 -8.98 -10.02
CA VAL A 138 -28.06 -9.00 -8.81
C VAL A 138 -27.30 -9.72 -7.71
N SER A 139 -27.09 -9.04 -6.58
CA SER A 139 -26.44 -9.66 -5.42
C SER A 139 -27.34 -10.73 -4.79
N ARG A 140 -26.77 -11.63 -3.99
CA ARG A 140 -27.52 -12.64 -3.23
C ARG A 140 -28.63 -12.06 -2.33
N ARG A 141 -28.56 -10.77 -1.98
CA ARG A 141 -29.59 -10.05 -1.21
C ARG A 141 -30.68 -9.39 -2.08
N GLY A 142 -30.73 -9.70 -3.38
CA GLY A 142 -31.69 -9.15 -4.32
C GLY A 142 -31.39 -7.74 -4.82
N SER A 143 -30.33 -7.09 -4.33
CA SER A 143 -29.98 -5.72 -4.75
C SER A 143 -29.17 -5.73 -6.05
N ALA A 144 -29.57 -4.92 -7.03
CA ALA A 144 -28.79 -4.67 -8.24
C ALA A 144 -27.48 -3.94 -7.90
N ARG A 145 -26.38 -4.38 -8.50
CA ARG A 145 -25.02 -3.84 -8.32
C ARG A 145 -24.36 -3.71 -9.70
N GLY A 146 -23.43 -2.76 -9.81
CA GLY A 146 -22.66 -2.57 -11.04
C GLY A 146 -23.36 -1.65 -12.06
N GLY A 147 -23.08 -1.84 -13.35
CA GLY A 147 -23.63 -0.99 -14.42
C GLY A 147 -23.14 0.47 -14.41
N LYS A 148 -22.06 0.76 -13.69
CA LYS A 148 -21.51 2.10 -13.54
C LYS A 148 -20.59 2.47 -14.72
N PRO A 149 -20.34 3.77 -14.96
CA PRO A 149 -19.28 4.19 -15.87
C PRO A 149 -17.93 3.61 -15.45
N PHE A 150 -17.09 3.26 -16.42
CA PHE A 150 -15.71 2.87 -16.17
C PHE A 150 -14.92 4.06 -15.59
N THR A 151 -14.13 3.78 -14.56
CA THR A 151 -13.13 4.69 -14.01
C THR A 151 -11.73 4.24 -14.43
N ASP A 152 -10.74 5.12 -14.33
CA ASP A 152 -9.32 4.78 -14.51
C ASP A 152 -8.88 3.59 -13.64
N THR A 153 -9.33 3.56 -12.38
CA THR A 153 -9.10 2.46 -11.44
C THR A 153 -9.75 1.15 -11.87
N ALA A 154 -10.95 1.20 -12.47
CA ALA A 154 -11.60 0.01 -13.01
C ALA A 154 -10.83 -0.55 -14.22
N ILE A 155 -10.37 0.33 -15.11
CA ILE A 155 -9.56 -0.06 -16.27
C ILE A 155 -8.23 -0.67 -15.82
N SER A 156 -7.52 -0.02 -14.88
CA SER A 156 -6.28 -0.55 -14.33
C SER A 156 -6.49 -1.95 -13.73
N ARG A 157 -7.53 -2.14 -12.91
CA ARG A 157 -7.87 -3.46 -12.34
C ARG A 157 -8.15 -4.51 -13.41
N ILE A 158 -8.81 -4.16 -14.51
CA ILE A 158 -9.08 -5.10 -15.61
C ILE A 158 -7.77 -5.51 -16.29
N LEU A 159 -6.92 -4.54 -16.63
CA LEU A 159 -5.69 -4.80 -17.39
C LEU A 159 -4.64 -5.58 -16.57
N THR A 160 -4.60 -5.40 -15.24
CA THR A 160 -3.61 -6.08 -14.37
C THR A 160 -4.13 -7.36 -13.73
N ASN A 161 -5.37 -7.77 -14.00
CA ASN A 161 -5.95 -8.95 -13.37
C ASN A 161 -5.53 -10.24 -14.11
N PRO A 162 -4.73 -11.14 -13.47
CA PRO A 162 -4.29 -12.38 -14.10
C PRO A 162 -5.43 -13.39 -14.31
N PHE A 163 -6.63 -13.13 -13.80
CA PHE A 163 -7.80 -13.95 -14.07
C PHE A 163 -8.11 -14.08 -15.57
N TYR A 164 -7.85 -13.03 -16.35
CA TYR A 164 -8.12 -13.03 -17.79
C TYR A 164 -7.23 -13.98 -18.60
N ILE A 165 -6.08 -14.38 -18.05
CA ILE A 165 -5.15 -15.34 -18.65
C ILE A 165 -5.23 -16.72 -17.98
N GLY A 166 -6.32 -17.01 -17.24
CA GLY A 166 -6.52 -18.33 -16.63
C GLY A 166 -5.81 -18.52 -15.30
N LYS A 167 -5.37 -17.46 -14.61
CA LYS A 167 -4.66 -17.55 -13.32
C LYS A 167 -5.46 -16.94 -12.17
N ILE A 168 -5.36 -17.52 -10.98
CA ILE A 168 -6.03 -17.05 -9.77
C ILE A 168 -4.99 -16.51 -8.81
N ARG A 169 -5.13 -15.24 -8.42
CA ARG A 169 -4.30 -14.62 -7.37
C ARG A 169 -4.98 -14.80 -6.02
N HIS A 170 -4.24 -15.32 -5.05
CA HIS A 170 -4.65 -15.33 -3.65
C HIS A 170 -3.44 -14.97 -2.79
N ASN A 171 -3.59 -13.96 -1.93
CA ASN A 171 -2.45 -13.32 -1.25
C ASN A 171 -1.37 -12.94 -2.28
N ASP A 172 -0.13 -13.37 -2.05
CA ASP A 172 1.01 -13.13 -2.95
C ASP A 172 1.24 -14.28 -3.95
N ALA A 173 0.44 -15.34 -3.91
CA ALA A 173 0.56 -16.50 -4.78
C ALA A 173 -0.33 -16.40 -6.03
N LEU A 174 0.19 -16.87 -7.16
CA LEU A 174 -0.58 -17.15 -8.37
C LEU A 174 -0.72 -18.66 -8.56
N HIS A 175 -1.94 -19.11 -8.79
CA HIS A 175 -2.28 -20.49 -9.12
C HIS A 175 -2.91 -20.58 -10.50
N ASP A 176 -2.83 -21.74 -11.13
CA ASP A 176 -3.55 -21.99 -12.38
C ASP A 176 -5.03 -22.23 -12.09
N GLY A 177 -5.88 -21.46 -12.76
CA GLY A 177 -7.34 -21.53 -12.65
C GLY A 177 -7.92 -22.59 -13.58
N GLN A 178 -9.07 -23.16 -13.18
CA GLN A 178 -9.81 -24.11 -14.01
C GLN A 178 -10.73 -23.42 -15.04
N HIS A 179 -10.93 -22.11 -14.93
CA HIS A 179 -11.79 -21.35 -15.82
C HIS A 179 -11.14 -21.09 -17.17
N GLU A 180 -11.96 -20.93 -18.22
CA GLU A 180 -11.46 -20.63 -19.56
C GLU A 180 -10.82 -19.23 -19.61
N PRO A 181 -9.57 -19.09 -20.07
CA PRO A 181 -8.94 -17.79 -20.26
C PRO A 181 -9.61 -17.06 -21.43
N ILE A 182 -10.01 -15.80 -21.23
CA ILE A 182 -10.59 -15.00 -22.31
C ILE A 182 -9.57 -14.12 -23.02
N VAL A 183 -8.40 -13.87 -22.42
CA VAL A 183 -7.33 -13.08 -23.04
C VAL A 183 -6.12 -14.01 -23.30
N PRO A 184 -5.58 -14.06 -24.53
CA PRO A 184 -4.34 -14.78 -24.81
C PRO A 184 -3.17 -14.23 -23.99
N ALA A 185 -2.32 -15.12 -23.46
CA ALA A 185 -1.18 -14.74 -22.61
C ALA A 185 -0.25 -13.72 -23.29
N GLU A 186 0.10 -13.93 -24.56
CA GLU A 186 0.95 -13.01 -25.33
C GLU A 186 0.37 -11.60 -25.43
N PHE A 187 -0.97 -11.50 -25.57
CA PHE A 187 -1.66 -10.22 -25.66
C PHE A 187 -1.66 -9.49 -24.31
N TRP A 188 -1.85 -10.22 -23.23
CA TRP A 188 -1.76 -9.69 -21.87
C TRP A 188 -0.33 -9.23 -21.52
N GLU A 189 0.69 -10.02 -21.86
CA GLU A 189 2.10 -9.68 -21.67
C GLU A 189 2.50 -8.42 -22.44
N ARG A 190 1.99 -8.25 -23.66
CA ARG A 190 2.19 -6.99 -24.41
C ARG A 190 1.61 -5.79 -23.67
N VAL A 191 0.42 -5.93 -23.07
CA VAL A 191 -0.16 -4.87 -22.24
C VAL A 191 0.66 -4.62 -20.98
N GLN A 192 1.10 -5.67 -20.27
CA GLN A 192 1.93 -5.51 -19.07
C GLN A 192 3.23 -4.77 -19.41
N ARG A 193 3.92 -5.12 -20.50
CA ARG A 193 5.11 -4.39 -20.96
C ARG A 193 4.85 -2.90 -21.17
N VAL A 194 3.71 -2.54 -21.75
CA VAL A 194 3.31 -1.14 -21.95
C VAL A 194 3.04 -0.45 -20.60
N ILE A 195 2.46 -1.16 -19.63
CA ILE A 195 2.23 -0.67 -18.26
C ILE A 195 3.57 -0.49 -17.51
N ASP A 196 4.46 -1.47 -17.55
CA ASP A 196 5.73 -1.48 -16.83
C ASP A 196 6.69 -0.43 -17.39
N ASN A 197 6.69 -0.23 -18.72
CA ASN A 197 7.43 0.84 -19.38
C ASN A 197 6.95 2.25 -18.99
N LYS A 198 5.81 2.38 -18.28
CA LYS A 198 5.40 3.65 -17.67
C LYS A 198 5.87 3.82 -16.22
N GLY A 199 6.22 2.73 -15.54
CA GLY A 199 6.75 2.73 -14.17
C GLY A 199 8.14 3.37 -14.10
N GLY A 200 8.91 3.27 -15.18
CA GLY A 200 10.13 4.05 -15.39
C GLY A 200 9.83 5.31 -16.20
N VAL A 201 9.68 6.44 -15.52
CA VAL A 201 9.64 7.80 -16.10
C VAL A 201 8.51 8.02 -17.13
N ARG A 202 7.49 8.79 -16.72
CA ARG A 202 6.48 9.36 -17.62
C ARG A 202 7.14 10.14 -18.77
N ASN A 203 7.38 9.47 -19.90
CA ASN A 203 8.02 10.05 -21.08
C ASN A 203 7.17 9.99 -22.35
N ARG A 204 5.85 10.11 -22.19
CA ARG A 204 5.00 10.49 -23.32
C ARG A 204 5.16 11.96 -23.74
N GLN A 205 5.89 12.76 -22.98
CA GLN A 205 6.16 14.19 -23.25
C GLN A 205 7.58 14.47 -23.79
N GLN A 206 8.41 13.44 -23.96
CA GLN A 206 9.87 13.62 -24.03
C GLN A 206 10.44 14.12 -25.36
N ASN A 207 9.65 14.17 -26.44
CA ASN A 207 10.18 14.62 -27.73
C ASN A 207 10.08 16.13 -27.98
N LEU A 208 9.59 16.92 -27.00
CA LEU A 208 9.50 18.38 -27.14
C LEU A 208 10.61 19.13 -26.37
N HIS A 209 10.95 18.69 -25.15
CA HIS A 209 12.05 19.23 -24.35
C HIS A 209 12.40 18.26 -23.21
N LEU A 210 13.70 18.02 -23.02
CA LEU A 210 14.21 17.22 -21.91
C LEU A 210 14.39 18.12 -20.68
N PHE A 211 13.50 17.99 -19.70
CA PHE A 211 13.57 18.75 -18.44
C PHE A 211 14.61 18.14 -17.50
N ARG A 212 15.83 18.69 -17.49
CA ARG A 212 17.00 18.13 -16.78
C ARG A 212 16.88 18.21 -15.26
N LEU A 213 16.07 19.11 -14.74
CA LEU A 213 15.90 19.38 -13.31
C LEU A 213 14.56 18.88 -12.76
N GLN A 214 13.86 18.02 -13.51
CA GLN A 214 12.59 17.45 -13.07
C GLN A 214 12.76 16.73 -11.72
N GLY A 215 11.93 17.10 -10.74
CA GLY A 215 11.96 16.53 -9.39
C GLY A 215 13.00 17.17 -8.43
N LEU A 216 13.92 18.00 -8.94
CA LEU A 216 14.94 18.67 -8.12
C LEU A 216 14.54 20.10 -7.74
N VAL A 217 13.84 20.81 -8.62
CA VAL A 217 13.49 22.22 -8.41
C VAL A 217 12.41 22.36 -7.34
N ARG A 218 12.67 23.23 -6.35
CA ARG A 218 11.69 23.65 -5.33
C ARG A 218 11.30 25.10 -5.50
N CYS A 219 10.04 25.40 -5.19
CA CYS A 219 9.49 26.75 -5.22
C CYS A 219 10.11 27.59 -4.11
N GLY A 220 10.72 28.73 -4.46
CA GLY A 220 11.30 29.66 -3.49
C GLY A 220 10.28 30.34 -2.57
N GLU A 221 9.00 30.38 -2.95
CA GLU A 221 7.94 31.02 -2.15
C GLU A 221 7.31 30.04 -1.14
N CYS A 222 6.93 28.83 -1.59
CA CYS A 222 6.15 27.90 -0.77
C CYS A 222 6.87 26.58 -0.43
N GLY A 223 8.12 26.41 -0.87
CA GLY A 223 8.95 25.22 -0.62
C GLY A 223 8.50 23.93 -1.32
N SER A 224 7.37 23.95 -2.03
CA SER A 224 6.83 22.77 -2.72
C SER A 224 7.61 22.46 -4.00
N TYR A 225 7.56 21.21 -4.47
CA TYR A 225 8.21 20.81 -5.73
C TYR A 225 7.67 21.60 -6.92
N MET A 226 8.52 21.80 -7.94
CA MET A 226 8.12 22.34 -9.22
C MET A 226 8.08 21.24 -10.28
N SER A 227 6.98 21.20 -11.03
CA SER A 227 6.72 20.23 -12.09
C SER A 227 7.03 20.84 -13.46
N PRO A 228 7.45 20.03 -14.45
CA PRO A 228 7.50 20.45 -15.84
C PRO A 228 6.14 20.95 -16.33
N TYR A 229 6.16 22.05 -17.07
CA TYR A 229 5.01 22.67 -17.68
C TYR A 229 5.40 23.22 -19.06
N TYR A 230 4.49 23.19 -20.02
CA TYR A 230 4.71 23.85 -21.30
C TYR A 230 3.44 24.52 -21.80
N GLY A 231 3.61 25.56 -22.60
CA GLY A 231 2.54 26.28 -23.27
C GLY A 231 2.91 26.61 -24.70
N TYR A 232 1.92 26.89 -25.54
CA TYR A 232 2.15 27.31 -26.91
C TYR A 232 2.03 28.83 -27.03
N GLY A 233 3.03 29.47 -27.62
CA GLY A 233 2.96 30.87 -28.00
C GLY A 233 2.25 31.08 -29.35
N ARG A 234 2.28 32.33 -29.84
CA ARG A 234 1.81 32.65 -31.19
C ARG A 234 2.54 31.78 -32.22
N GLY A 235 1.80 31.19 -33.16
CA GLY A 235 2.35 30.29 -34.19
C GLY A 235 2.61 28.85 -33.73
N ARG A 236 1.99 28.39 -32.62
CA ARG A 236 2.16 27.02 -32.07
C ARG A 236 3.59 26.65 -31.68
N LYS A 237 4.46 27.63 -31.43
CA LYS A 237 5.80 27.37 -30.89
C LYS A 237 5.71 27.00 -29.41
N PRO A 238 6.23 25.84 -28.97
CA PRO A 238 6.20 25.44 -27.56
C PRO A 238 7.21 26.23 -26.74
N TYR A 239 6.84 26.56 -25.50
CA TYR A 239 7.70 27.15 -24.46
C TYR A 239 7.64 26.28 -23.21
N PHE A 240 8.79 26.06 -22.60
CA PHE A 240 8.98 25.10 -21.50
C PHE A 240 9.32 25.83 -20.20
N TYR A 241 8.69 25.39 -19.10
CA TYR A 241 8.76 26.02 -17.80
C TYR A 241 8.76 24.98 -16.67
N TYR A 242 9.30 25.35 -15.51
CA TYR A 242 9.02 24.72 -14.24
C TYR A 242 7.90 25.50 -13.54
N GLN A 243 6.83 24.83 -13.15
CA GLN A 243 5.66 25.41 -12.48
C GLN A 243 5.50 24.82 -11.07
N CYS A 244 5.22 25.67 -10.09
CA CYS A 244 4.97 25.21 -8.72
C CYS A 244 3.75 24.29 -8.64
N THR A 245 3.91 23.11 -8.02
CA THR A 245 2.83 22.11 -7.84
C THR A 245 1.61 22.68 -7.10
N LYS A 246 1.81 23.41 -5.99
CA LYS A 246 0.70 24.07 -5.28
C LYS A 246 -0.06 25.06 -6.15
N ARG A 247 0.62 25.80 -7.03
CA ARG A 247 -0.04 26.71 -7.98
C ARG A 247 -0.80 25.92 -9.05
N GLN A 248 -0.21 24.86 -9.57
CA GLN A 248 -0.83 23.96 -10.55
C GLN A 248 -2.13 23.34 -10.01
N HIS A 249 -2.15 22.96 -8.73
CA HIS A 249 -3.31 22.41 -8.03
C HIS A 249 -4.19 23.47 -7.32
N GLN A 250 -3.98 24.76 -7.61
CA GLN A 250 -4.75 25.87 -7.03
C GLN A 250 -4.77 25.91 -5.49
N SER A 251 -3.73 25.36 -4.86
CA SER A 251 -3.56 25.22 -3.41
C SER A 251 -2.76 26.37 -2.76
N GLY A 252 -2.88 27.59 -3.29
CA GLY A 252 -2.37 28.83 -2.66
C GLY A 252 -0.87 29.12 -2.83
N CYS A 253 -0.39 29.33 -4.06
CA CYS A 253 0.96 29.86 -4.33
C CYS A 253 0.94 30.77 -5.56
N ALA A 254 1.56 31.96 -5.46
CA ALA A 254 1.56 32.99 -6.51
C ALA A 254 2.79 32.93 -7.43
N MET A 255 3.79 32.12 -7.08
CA MET A 255 5.05 31.95 -7.82
C MET A 255 4.85 31.81 -9.34
N ALA A 256 5.54 32.66 -10.11
CA ALA A 256 5.52 32.65 -11.56
C ALA A 256 6.09 31.34 -12.15
N ASN A 257 5.74 31.04 -13.41
CA ASN A 257 6.35 29.92 -14.12
C ASN A 257 7.80 30.29 -14.46
N VAL A 258 8.75 29.43 -14.13
CA VAL A 258 10.18 29.68 -14.36
C VAL A 258 10.58 29.07 -15.70
N PRO A 259 11.13 29.83 -16.66
CA PRO A 259 11.60 29.27 -17.94
C PRO A 259 12.62 28.15 -17.75
N ALA A 260 12.41 27.00 -18.39
CA ALA A 260 13.22 25.81 -18.17
C ALA A 260 14.67 25.99 -18.64
N GLN A 261 14.86 26.41 -19.89
CA GLN A 261 16.20 26.53 -20.48
C GLN A 261 17.11 27.52 -19.75
N PRO A 262 16.72 28.78 -19.47
CA PRO A 262 17.58 29.70 -18.70
C PRO A 262 17.94 29.19 -17.30
N LEU A 263 17.02 28.50 -16.63
CA LEU A 263 17.29 27.91 -15.32
C LEU A 263 18.33 26.80 -15.44
N GLU A 264 18.14 25.89 -16.40
CA GLU A 264 19.08 24.79 -16.66
C GLU A 264 20.47 25.30 -17.03
N ASP A 265 20.57 26.32 -17.89
CA ASP A 265 21.84 26.91 -18.30
C ASP A 265 22.61 27.54 -17.13
N VAL A 266 21.91 28.09 -16.13
CA VAL A 266 22.54 28.58 -14.90
C VAL A 266 23.12 27.42 -14.09
N ILE A 267 22.36 26.33 -13.94
CA ILE A 267 22.81 25.15 -13.19
C ILE A 267 23.99 24.48 -13.90
N VAL A 268 23.91 24.26 -15.22
CA VAL A 268 25.02 23.67 -16.01
C VAL A 268 26.28 24.53 -15.90
N ARG A 269 26.17 25.85 -16.04
CA ARG A 269 27.32 26.75 -15.86
C ARG A 269 27.90 26.67 -14.46
N ARG A 270 27.06 26.56 -13.44
CA ARG A 270 27.52 26.45 -12.05
C ARG A 270 28.20 25.10 -11.79
N LEU A 271 27.65 24.01 -12.31
CA LEU A 271 28.27 22.68 -12.25
C LEU A 271 29.62 22.67 -12.96
N ASN A 272 29.75 23.29 -14.14
CA ASN A 272 31.01 23.43 -14.86
C ASN A 272 32.05 24.32 -14.14
N GLN A 273 31.61 25.27 -13.31
CA GLN A 273 32.53 26.04 -12.46
C GLN A 273 32.99 25.22 -11.25
N LEU A 274 32.09 24.44 -10.66
CA LEU A 274 32.40 23.58 -9.51
C LEU A 274 33.30 22.42 -9.92
N SER A 275 33.10 21.84 -11.11
CA SER A 275 33.96 20.77 -11.65
C SER A 275 35.40 21.23 -11.90
N LYS A 276 35.62 22.53 -12.17
CA LYS A 276 36.96 23.11 -12.34
C LYS A 276 37.63 23.49 -11.02
N GLN A 277 36.92 23.39 -9.90
CA GLN A 277 37.44 23.68 -8.56
C GLN A 277 37.54 22.36 -7.78
N ASP A 278 38.53 21.53 -8.10
CA ASP A 278 38.75 20.18 -7.54
C ASP A 278 38.57 20.11 -6.01
N ARG A 279 39.06 21.11 -5.28
CA ARG A 279 39.02 21.12 -3.79
C ARG A 279 37.63 21.35 -3.20
N THR A 280 36.68 21.92 -3.94
CA THR A 280 35.33 22.21 -3.43
C THR A 280 34.43 20.98 -3.51
N ILE A 281 34.58 20.16 -4.55
CA ILE A 281 33.80 18.92 -4.73
C ILE A 281 34.22 17.89 -3.69
N GLU A 282 35.52 17.65 -3.53
CA GLU A 282 36.02 16.74 -2.49
C GLU A 282 35.54 17.14 -1.10
N ARG A 283 35.53 18.44 -0.78
CA ARG A 283 35.03 18.94 0.51
C ARG A 283 33.53 18.71 0.69
N LEU A 284 32.71 19.03 -0.32
CA LEU A 284 31.24 18.87 -0.22
C LEU A 284 30.82 17.41 -0.17
N VAL A 285 31.49 16.55 -0.94
CA VAL A 285 31.31 15.09 -0.88
C VAL A 285 31.72 14.58 0.50
N LYS A 286 32.87 15.02 1.02
CA LYS A 286 33.36 14.63 2.34
C LYS A 286 32.43 15.11 3.46
N GLU A 287 31.91 16.33 3.41
CA GLU A 287 30.95 16.88 4.39
C GLU A 287 29.62 16.11 4.36
N ALA A 288 29.09 15.82 3.17
CA ALA A 288 27.88 15.01 3.00
C ALA A 288 28.09 13.56 3.49
N MET A 289 29.23 12.95 3.17
CA MET A 289 29.59 11.61 3.64
C MET A 289 29.77 11.58 5.15
N THR A 290 30.42 12.57 5.76
CA THR A 290 30.62 12.63 7.22
C THR A 290 29.29 12.70 7.95
N SER A 291 28.38 13.58 7.52
CA SER A 291 27.04 13.68 8.09
C SER A 291 26.21 12.41 7.89
N THR A 292 26.36 11.73 6.75
CA THR A 292 25.69 10.45 6.47
C THR A 292 26.23 9.34 7.36
N THR A 293 27.54 9.31 7.60
CA THR A 293 28.22 8.32 8.44
C THR A 293 27.81 8.47 9.90
N GLU A 294 27.78 9.69 10.42
CA GLU A 294 27.31 10.01 11.78
C GLU A 294 25.83 9.64 11.98
N LEU A 295 24.97 9.93 11.00
CA LEU A 295 23.55 9.59 11.07
C LEU A 295 23.36 8.07 11.06
N THR A 296 24.10 7.35 10.21
CA THR A 296 24.06 5.89 10.13
C THR A 296 24.52 5.26 11.44
N ALA A 297 25.62 5.75 12.03
CA ALA A 297 26.12 5.28 13.31
C ALA A 297 25.10 5.49 14.46
N ASN A 298 24.40 6.63 14.48
CA ASN A 298 23.35 6.90 15.48
C ASN A 298 22.16 5.94 15.34
N LEU A 299 21.73 5.66 14.11
CA LEU A 299 20.63 4.73 13.84
C LEU A 299 21.02 3.28 14.17
N GLU A 300 22.23 2.87 13.83
CA GLU A 300 22.78 1.54 14.18
C GLU A 300 22.88 1.37 15.71
N HIS A 301 23.30 2.41 16.43
CA HIS A 301 23.31 2.40 17.89
C HIS A 301 21.89 2.28 18.48
N ARG A 302 20.91 3.02 17.94
CA ARG A 302 19.51 2.91 18.36
C ARG A 302 18.93 1.53 18.10
N ARG A 303 19.24 0.95 16.94
CA ARG A 303 18.86 -0.42 16.58
C ARG A 303 19.43 -1.45 17.57
N ALA A 304 20.72 -1.33 17.92
CA ALA A 304 21.36 -2.22 18.90
C ALA A 304 20.66 -2.14 20.27
N ASN A 305 20.27 -0.94 20.72
CA ASN A 305 19.52 -0.77 21.96
C ASN A 305 18.14 -1.44 21.93
N LEU A 306 17.40 -1.29 20.83
CA LEU A 306 16.10 -1.94 20.67
C LEU A 306 16.23 -3.47 20.61
N GLN A 307 17.27 -4.00 19.96
CA GLN A 307 17.57 -5.43 19.97
C GLN A 307 17.86 -5.95 21.38
N ALA A 308 18.60 -5.19 22.19
CA ALA A 308 18.83 -5.53 23.59
C ALA A 308 17.53 -5.52 24.42
N GLN A 309 16.65 -4.54 24.20
CA GLN A 309 15.33 -4.49 24.85
C GLN A 309 14.45 -5.67 24.44
N ARG A 310 14.42 -6.02 23.15
CA ARG A 310 13.71 -7.19 22.63
C ARG A 310 14.19 -8.48 23.29
N ALA A 311 15.50 -8.65 23.43
CA ALA A 311 16.07 -9.81 24.11
C ALA A 311 15.64 -9.87 25.59
N GLN A 312 15.57 -8.73 26.29
CA GLN A 312 15.06 -8.68 27.67
C GLN A 312 13.58 -9.01 27.77
N VAL A 313 12.74 -8.54 26.85
CA VAL A 313 11.31 -8.86 26.80
C VAL A 313 11.12 -10.35 26.51
N GLN A 314 11.87 -10.91 25.56
CA GLN A 314 11.84 -12.35 25.25
C GLN A 314 12.23 -13.20 26.47
N ALA A 315 13.30 -12.84 27.17
CA ALA A 315 13.71 -13.56 28.38
C ALA A 315 12.64 -13.52 29.48
N LYS A 316 11.85 -12.42 29.58
CA LYS A 316 10.71 -12.33 30.50
C LYS A 316 9.55 -13.21 30.06
N ILE A 317 9.29 -13.30 28.76
CA ILE A 317 8.27 -14.21 28.19
C ILE A 317 8.65 -15.65 28.51
N ASP A 318 9.88 -16.06 28.18
CA ASP A 318 10.36 -17.42 28.40
C ASP A 318 10.30 -17.82 29.88
N ALA A 319 10.75 -16.93 30.78
CA ALA A 319 10.67 -17.15 32.22
C ALA A 319 9.22 -17.27 32.74
N LEU A 320 8.28 -16.51 32.17
CA LEU A 320 6.86 -16.62 32.54
C LEU A 320 6.25 -17.93 32.03
N VAL A 321 6.56 -18.34 30.80
CA VAL A 321 6.13 -19.62 30.23
C VAL A 321 6.64 -20.79 31.07
N GLU A 322 7.90 -20.76 31.48
CA GLU A 322 8.51 -21.80 32.33
C GLU A 322 7.89 -21.80 33.73
N SER A 323 7.59 -20.63 34.31
CA SER A 323 6.89 -20.53 35.60
C SER A 323 5.45 -21.08 35.59
N ILE A 324 4.78 -21.04 34.43
CA ILE A 324 3.44 -21.64 34.23
C ILE A 324 3.55 -23.16 34.15
N ALA A 325 4.61 -23.69 33.53
CA ALA A 325 4.85 -25.12 33.44
C ALA A 325 5.07 -25.75 34.84
N ASP A 326 5.67 -25.01 35.77
CA ASP A 326 6.10 -25.55 37.08
C ASP A 326 5.12 -25.36 38.26
N ARG A 327 4.10 -24.49 38.22
CA ARG A 327 3.18 -24.29 39.38
C ARG A 327 1.70 -24.00 39.07
N ARG A 328 0.81 -24.74 39.78
CA ARG A 328 -0.66 -24.55 39.87
C ARG A 328 -1.12 -23.27 40.62
N LYS A 329 -0.58 -22.08 40.36
CA LYS A 329 -1.14 -20.84 40.95
C LYS A 329 -1.43 -19.74 39.92
N THR A 330 -2.72 -19.36 39.87
CA THR A 330 -3.30 -18.12 39.32
C THR A 330 -3.00 -17.82 37.83
N GLY A 331 -3.65 -18.57 36.93
CA GLY A 331 -3.52 -18.41 35.47
C GLY A 331 -4.11 -17.12 34.86
N LYS A 332 -4.82 -16.27 35.62
CA LYS A 332 -5.44 -15.03 35.10
C LYS A 332 -4.47 -13.84 35.00
N SER A 333 -3.61 -13.62 36.00
CA SER A 333 -2.67 -12.49 35.99
C SER A 333 -1.48 -12.75 35.06
N ILE A 334 -1.07 -14.02 34.93
CA ILE A 334 0.06 -14.41 34.08
C ILE A 334 -0.32 -14.30 32.59
N GLY A 335 -1.51 -14.75 32.20
CA GLY A 335 -1.98 -14.62 30.82
C GLY A 335 -2.07 -13.16 30.37
N LYS A 336 -2.56 -12.25 31.24
CA LYS A 336 -2.56 -10.80 30.95
C LYS A 336 -1.15 -10.27 30.74
N ARG A 337 -0.21 -10.66 31.61
CA ARG A 337 1.19 -10.22 31.52
C ARG A 337 1.94 -10.77 30.31
N LEU A 338 1.62 -11.99 29.89
CA LEU A 338 2.16 -12.60 28.67
C LEU A 338 1.72 -11.83 27.43
N VAL A 339 0.42 -11.54 27.32
CA VAL A 339 -0.12 -10.72 26.21
C VAL A 339 0.50 -9.33 26.19
N GLU A 340 0.69 -8.67 27.34
CA GLU A 340 1.36 -7.37 27.42
C GLU A 340 2.83 -7.42 26.93
N LEU A 341 3.56 -8.50 27.25
CA LEU A 341 4.95 -8.66 26.81
C LEU A 341 5.06 -9.03 25.33
N GLU A 342 4.13 -9.83 24.81
CA GLU A 342 4.04 -10.15 23.37
C GLU A 342 3.72 -8.90 22.55
N GLU A 343 2.77 -8.06 22.99
CA GLU A 343 2.49 -6.75 22.36
C GLU A 343 3.74 -5.83 22.39
N GLN A 344 4.48 -5.82 23.50
CA GLN A 344 5.75 -5.06 23.60
C GLN A 344 6.82 -5.60 22.64
N ALA A 345 6.94 -6.92 22.49
CA ALA A 345 7.88 -7.53 21.55
C ALA A 345 7.53 -7.18 20.11
N GLU A 346 6.25 -7.27 19.73
CA GLU A 346 5.76 -6.92 18.40
C GLU A 346 5.99 -5.43 18.09
N GLN A 347 5.79 -4.54 19.07
CA GLN A 347 6.08 -3.11 18.89
C GLN A 347 7.57 -2.86 18.64
N ILE A 348 8.45 -3.50 19.43
CA ILE A 348 9.90 -3.35 19.27
C ILE A 348 10.38 -3.92 17.92
N ASP A 349 9.84 -5.07 17.49
CA ASP A 349 10.19 -5.68 16.20
C ASP A 349 9.79 -4.77 15.02
N ASN A 350 8.63 -4.12 15.09
CA ASN A 350 8.21 -3.14 14.09
C ASN A 350 9.12 -1.89 14.07
N GLU A 351 9.57 -1.40 15.24
CA GLU A 351 10.51 -0.29 15.30
C GLU A 351 11.89 -0.65 14.71
N ILE A 352 12.38 -1.87 14.97
CA ILE A 352 13.61 -2.39 14.39
C ILE A 352 13.50 -2.47 12.86
N LEU A 353 12.39 -3.00 12.34
CA LEU A 353 12.17 -3.12 10.90
C LEU A 353 12.19 -1.75 10.20
N ASN A 354 11.54 -0.74 10.79
CA ASN A 354 11.55 0.62 10.25
C ASN A 354 12.96 1.24 10.25
N LEU A 355 13.73 1.02 11.31
CA LEU A 355 15.12 1.49 11.39
C LEU A 355 16.01 0.78 10.37
N ASP A 356 15.83 -0.52 10.14
CA ASP A 356 16.56 -1.27 9.12
C ASP A 356 16.32 -0.69 7.73
N MET A 357 15.07 -0.38 7.39
CA MET A 357 14.73 0.27 6.12
C MET A 357 15.35 1.67 5.99
N GLU A 358 15.37 2.45 7.07
CA GLU A 358 15.96 3.79 7.08
C GLU A 358 17.49 3.74 6.91
N ILE A 359 18.16 2.81 7.57
CA ILE A 359 19.60 2.56 7.45
C ILE A 359 19.96 2.17 6.01
N GLU A 360 19.23 1.23 5.40
CA GLU A 360 19.47 0.83 4.01
C GLU A 360 19.29 2.00 3.04
N THR A 361 18.23 2.79 3.22
CA THR A 361 17.98 3.98 2.39
C THR A 361 19.12 5.00 2.50
N ILE A 362 19.71 5.16 3.68
CA ILE A 362 20.83 6.08 3.91
C ILE A 362 22.13 5.52 3.33
N LYS A 363 22.37 4.21 3.44
CA LYS A 363 23.52 3.53 2.82
C LYS A 363 23.49 3.64 1.30
N GLU A 364 22.34 3.45 0.67
CA GLU A 364 22.17 3.68 -0.78
C GLU A 364 22.50 5.12 -1.17
N LYS A 365 22.09 6.11 -0.38
CA LYS A 365 22.45 7.52 -0.62
C LYS A 365 23.95 7.77 -0.49
N ALA A 366 24.63 7.11 0.44
CA ALA A 366 26.08 7.22 0.60
C ALA A 366 26.84 6.66 -0.62
N VAL A 367 26.45 5.47 -1.10
CA VAL A 367 27.04 4.84 -2.30
C VAL A 367 26.82 5.70 -3.56
N ASN A 368 25.67 6.38 -3.64
CA ASN A 368 25.40 7.32 -4.73
C ASN A 368 26.31 8.56 -4.70
N ALA A 369 26.82 8.97 -3.54
CA ALA A 369 27.72 10.12 -3.43
C ALA A 369 29.10 9.84 -4.04
N ASP A 370 29.63 8.63 -3.89
CA ASP A 370 30.88 8.19 -4.53
C ASP A 370 30.74 8.15 -6.06
N THR A 371 29.60 7.63 -6.51
CA THR A 371 29.24 7.58 -7.94
C THR A 371 29.03 8.99 -8.52
N LEU A 372 28.47 9.91 -7.73
CA LEU A 372 28.29 11.32 -8.08
C LEU A 372 29.64 12.05 -8.22
N SER A 373 30.60 11.78 -7.32
CA SER A 373 31.97 12.32 -7.41
C SER A 373 32.63 11.90 -8.72
N ALA A 374 32.60 10.60 -9.04
CA ALA A 374 33.13 10.09 -10.31
C ALA A 374 32.40 10.68 -11.53
N SER A 375 31.08 10.81 -11.46
CA SER A 375 30.27 11.37 -12.57
C SER A 375 30.51 12.86 -12.78
N LEU A 376 30.78 13.64 -11.73
CA LEU A 376 31.08 15.07 -11.82
C LEU A 376 32.45 15.34 -12.48
N THR A 377 33.42 14.46 -12.27
CA THR A 377 34.72 14.50 -12.96
C THR A 377 34.53 14.26 -14.46
N THR A 378 33.76 13.23 -14.83
CA THR A 378 33.47 12.87 -16.23
C THR A 378 32.52 13.85 -16.92
N PHE A 379 31.69 14.59 -16.17
CA PHE A 379 30.75 15.57 -16.72
C PHE A 379 31.45 16.68 -17.50
N ASN A 380 32.65 17.09 -17.06
CA ASN A 380 33.44 18.12 -17.74
C ASN A 380 33.94 17.66 -19.12
N ASP A 381 34.19 16.35 -19.29
CA ASP A 381 34.68 15.78 -20.55
C ASP A 381 33.56 15.60 -21.59
N LEU A 382 32.31 15.44 -21.12
CA LEU A 382 31.15 15.18 -21.98
C LEU A 382 30.42 16.45 -22.47
N TYR A 383 30.67 17.61 -21.86
CA TYR A 383 29.92 18.85 -22.10
C TYR A 383 30.78 20.03 -22.61
N GLN A 384 31.91 19.76 -23.28
CA GLN A 384 32.65 20.76 -24.06
C GLN A 384 31.92 21.19 -25.33
#